data_AF-A0A350C4F1-F1
#
_entry.id   AF-A0A350C4F1-F1
#
_cell.length_a   1.000
_cell.length_b   1.000
_cell.length_c   1.000
_cell.angle_alpha   90.00
_cell.angle_beta   90.00
_cell.angle_gamma   90.00
#
_symmetry.space_group_name_H-M   'P 1'
#
loop_
_entity.id
_entity.type
_entity.pdbx_description
1 polymer ?
#
loop_
_entity_poly.entity_id
_entity_poly.type
_entity_poly.pdbx_seq_one_letter_code
_entity_poly.pdbx_strand_id
1 'polypeptide(L)'
;MSTIQITKPKVEISPSILDEIKTQVYEAGQVVIHFVYQNEDFWIGSKIRIWPSSYLYDKGSAHISELVHCENIVQAPMWQEVTFGTKCYFTLIFSGLPRDCSTFDFIEDCGGEGGGFEVLDVARNESDIYYFKIY
;
A
#
# COMPACT_ATOMS: atom_id res chain seq x y z
N MET A 1 23.97 18.50 31.14
CA MET A 1 23.19 19.24 30.13
C MET A 1 21.73 19.13 30.52
N SER A 2 21.04 20.24 30.78
CA SER A 2 19.64 20.23 31.21
C SER A 2 18.74 20.43 29.99
N THR A 3 17.82 19.50 29.78
CA THR A 3 16.84 19.53 28.68
C THR A 3 15.53 20.13 29.20
N ILE A 4 14.95 21.06 28.45
CA ILE A 4 13.69 21.74 28.82
C ILE A 4 12.64 21.42 27.76
N GLN A 5 11.48 20.95 28.19
CA GLN A 5 10.35 20.64 27.30
C GLN A 5 9.59 21.92 26.95
N ILE A 6 9.45 22.21 25.64
CA ILE A 6 8.63 23.31 25.12
C ILE A 6 7.37 22.70 24.53
N THR A 7 6.19 23.06 25.04
CA THR A 7 4.91 22.41 24.68
C THR A 7 4.26 22.96 23.42
N LYS A 8 4.55 24.21 23.02
CA LYS A 8 4.02 24.86 21.79
C LYS A 8 5.00 25.92 21.28
N PRO A 9 5.95 25.57 20.40
CA PRO A 9 6.82 26.56 19.79
C PRO A 9 5.99 27.53 18.93
N LYS A 10 6.37 28.81 18.91
CA LYS A 10 5.79 29.79 18.01
C LYS A 10 6.31 29.50 16.61
N VAL A 11 5.47 28.95 15.73
CA VAL A 11 5.84 28.63 14.35
C VAL A 11 5.09 29.57 13.41
N GLU A 12 5.82 30.29 12.56
CA GLU A 12 5.25 31.00 11.43
C GLU A 12 5.28 30.06 10.22
N ILE A 13 4.12 29.63 9.77
CA ILE A 13 3.94 28.75 8.60
C ILE A 13 3.30 29.59 7.50
N SER A 14 3.76 29.47 6.26
CA SER A 14 3.14 30.20 5.16
C SER A 14 1.68 29.73 4.96
N PRO A 15 0.74 30.64 4.63
CA PRO A 15 -0.65 30.27 4.40
C PRO A 15 -0.81 29.20 3.32
N SER A 16 0.01 29.22 2.27
CA SER A 16 -0.01 28.23 1.18
C SER A 16 0.32 26.82 1.65
N ILE A 17 1.34 26.66 2.49
CA ILE A 17 1.72 25.36 3.07
C ILE A 17 0.63 24.90 4.04
N LEU A 18 0.03 25.83 4.79
CA LEU A 18 -1.04 25.52 5.72
C LEU A 18 -2.31 25.04 5.01
N ASP A 19 -2.63 25.63 3.86
CA ASP A 19 -3.75 25.24 3.04
C ASP A 19 -3.49 23.90 2.33
N GLU A 20 -2.27 23.65 1.83
CA GLU A 20 -1.85 22.34 1.33
C GLU A 20 -2.01 21.24 2.39
N ILE A 21 -1.55 21.48 3.63
CA ILE A 21 -1.69 20.55 4.75
C ILE A 21 -3.16 20.34 5.14
N LYS A 22 -4.02 21.37 5.06
CA LYS A 22 -5.46 21.22 5.31
C LYS A 22 -6.19 20.48 4.20
N THR A 23 -5.71 20.59 2.96
CA THR A 23 -6.23 19.81 1.83
C THR A 23 -5.74 18.37 1.83
N GLN A 24 -4.63 18.08 2.54
CA GLN A 24 -4.27 16.71 2.89
C GLN A 24 -5.28 16.21 3.93
N VAL A 25 -6.35 15.59 3.43
CA VAL A 25 -7.22 14.76 4.26
C VAL A 25 -6.41 13.52 4.66
N TYR A 26 -5.67 13.63 5.75
CA TYR A 26 -5.24 12.44 6.48
C TYR A 26 -6.48 11.87 7.14
N GLU A 27 -7.20 11.02 6.42
CA GLU A 27 -8.06 10.06 7.08
C GLU A 27 -7.15 9.18 7.92
N ALA A 28 -7.22 9.38 9.24
CA ALA A 28 -6.36 8.71 10.19
C ALA A 28 -6.59 7.19 10.12
N GLY A 29 -5.70 6.49 9.42
CA GLY A 29 -5.72 5.04 9.24
C GLY A 29 -4.67 4.62 8.21
N GLN A 30 -4.13 3.42 8.37
CA GLN A 30 -3.32 2.75 7.35
C GLN A 30 -4.08 1.50 6.95
N VAL A 31 -4.08 1.19 5.66
CA VAL A 31 -4.57 -0.11 5.18
C VAL A 31 -3.39 -1.06 5.05
N VAL A 32 -3.47 -2.20 5.72
CA VAL A 32 -2.40 -3.21 5.72
C VAL A 32 -2.88 -4.44 4.98
N ILE A 33 -2.15 -4.82 3.94
CA ILE A 33 -2.46 -6.02 3.15
C ILE A 33 -1.29 -6.98 3.24
N HIS A 34 -1.54 -8.14 3.84
CA HIS A 34 -0.61 -9.25 3.87
C HIS A 34 -0.86 -10.17 2.68
N PHE A 35 0.20 -10.52 1.96
CA PHE A 35 0.16 -11.43 0.84
C PHE A 35 0.95 -12.70 1.14
N VAL A 36 0.43 -13.81 0.64
CA VAL A 36 1.15 -15.07 0.50
C VAL A 36 1.17 -15.41 -0.99
N TYR A 37 2.33 -15.24 -1.61
CA TYR A 37 2.58 -15.70 -2.97
C TYR A 37 3.14 -17.12 -2.94
N GLN A 38 2.54 -18.03 -3.71
CA GLN A 38 3.00 -19.40 -3.82
C GLN A 38 3.22 -19.75 -5.29
N ASN A 39 4.48 -20.01 -5.66
CA ASN A 39 4.79 -20.48 -7.00
C ASN A 39 4.30 -21.92 -7.18
N GLU A 40 3.28 -22.12 -8.02
CA GLU A 40 2.74 -23.43 -8.39
C GLU A 40 3.31 -24.00 -9.69
N ASP A 41 4.06 -23.21 -10.47
CA ASP A 41 4.66 -23.68 -11.72
C ASP A 41 5.95 -24.45 -11.46
N PHE A 42 5.89 -25.76 -11.72
CA PHE A 42 7.00 -26.69 -11.58
C PHE A 42 8.13 -26.45 -12.57
N TRP A 43 7.83 -25.87 -13.73
CA TRP A 43 8.77 -25.81 -14.86
C TRP A 43 9.54 -24.50 -14.92
N ILE A 44 9.02 -23.44 -14.30
CA ILE A 44 9.59 -22.09 -14.34
C ILE A 44 9.65 -21.53 -12.92
N GLY A 45 10.82 -21.07 -12.48
CA GLY A 45 10.94 -20.24 -11.28
C GLY A 45 10.17 -18.93 -11.49
N SER A 46 9.27 -18.59 -10.58
CA SER A 46 8.54 -17.34 -10.64
C SER A 46 9.41 -16.20 -10.09
N LYS A 47 9.27 -15.02 -10.67
CA LYS A 47 9.89 -13.80 -10.16
C LYS A 47 8.79 -12.81 -9.85
N ILE A 48 8.82 -12.28 -8.64
CA ILE A 48 7.86 -11.29 -8.17
C ILE A 48 8.59 -10.01 -7.79
N ARG A 49 7.83 -8.91 -7.80
CA ARG A 49 8.21 -7.59 -7.33
C ARG A 49 6.94 -6.81 -7.04
N ILE A 50 7.07 -5.62 -6.45
CA ILE A 50 5.96 -4.67 -6.35
C ILE A 50 6.35 -3.32 -6.96
N TRP A 51 5.47 -2.70 -7.72
CA TRP A 51 5.67 -1.34 -8.22
C TRP A 51 5.33 -0.31 -7.14
N PRO A 52 6.12 0.78 -7.01
CA PRO A 52 5.74 1.91 -6.16
C PRO A 52 4.38 2.50 -6.55
N SER A 53 4.02 2.41 -7.84
CA SER A 53 2.71 2.72 -8.40
C SER A 53 1.67 1.63 -8.14
N SER A 54 1.55 1.20 -6.89
CA SER A 54 0.48 0.32 -6.43
C SER A 54 -0.51 1.11 -5.59
N TYR A 55 -1.80 0.87 -5.81
CA TYR A 55 -2.84 1.71 -5.21
C TYR A 55 -4.06 0.91 -4.75
N LEU A 56 -4.80 1.51 -3.81
CA LEU A 56 -6.16 1.11 -3.49
C LEU A 56 -7.15 2.12 -4.06
N TYR A 57 -8.06 1.65 -4.91
CA TYR A 57 -9.09 2.45 -5.54
C TYR A 57 -10.41 2.26 -4.79
N ASP A 58 -10.90 3.31 -4.13
CA ASP A 58 -12.24 3.29 -3.55
C ASP A 58 -13.28 3.26 -4.68
N LYS A 59 -14.19 2.27 -4.68
CA LYS A 59 -15.22 2.18 -5.73
C LYS A 59 -16.37 3.16 -5.51
N GLY A 60 -16.51 3.71 -4.30
CA GLY A 60 -17.55 4.66 -3.92
C GLY A 60 -17.18 6.13 -4.21
N SER A 61 -15.91 6.43 -4.49
CA SER A 61 -15.43 7.80 -4.67
C SER A 61 -14.29 7.88 -5.69
N ALA A 62 -13.71 9.07 -5.86
CA ALA A 62 -12.50 9.27 -6.67
C ALA A 62 -11.21 9.10 -5.86
N HIS A 63 -11.30 8.66 -4.59
CA HIS A 63 -10.14 8.55 -3.71
C HIS A 63 -9.25 7.36 -4.10
N ILE A 64 -7.95 7.60 -4.02
CA ILE A 64 -6.91 6.62 -4.28
C ILE A 64 -5.97 6.62 -3.07
N SER A 65 -5.76 5.45 -2.48
CA SER A 65 -4.78 5.28 -1.40
C SER A 65 -3.45 4.81 -1.97
N GLU A 66 -2.38 5.52 -1.61
CA GLU A 66 -1.03 5.31 -2.14
C GLU A 66 -0.25 4.30 -1.29
N LEU A 67 0.65 3.55 -1.92
CA LEU A 67 1.59 2.68 -1.21
C LEU A 67 2.58 3.52 -0.38
N VAL A 68 2.56 3.32 0.93
CA VAL A 68 3.43 4.01 1.90
C VAL A 68 4.68 3.18 2.22
N HIS A 69 4.53 1.85 2.34
CA HIS A 69 5.62 0.95 2.67
C HIS A 69 5.39 -0.45 2.12
N CYS A 70 6.47 -1.16 1.79
CA CYS A 70 6.45 -2.57 1.47
C CYS A 70 7.49 -3.32 2.32
N GLU A 71 7.09 -4.48 2.85
CA GLU A 71 7.92 -5.31 3.70
C GLU A 71 8.09 -6.71 3.09
N ASN A 72 9.32 -7.23 3.07
CA ASN A 72 9.66 -8.56 2.54
C ASN A 72 9.36 -8.82 1.06
N ILE A 73 9.24 -7.76 0.25
CA ILE A 73 9.19 -7.82 -1.22
C ILE A 73 10.08 -6.72 -1.82
N VAL A 74 10.75 -7.02 -2.93
CA VAL A 74 11.55 -6.01 -3.66
C VAL A 74 10.68 -5.12 -4.52
N GLN A 75 11.06 -3.84 -4.62
CA GLN A 75 10.40 -2.91 -5.53
C GLN A 75 10.97 -2.97 -6.95
N ALA A 76 10.12 -2.71 -7.95
CA ALA A 76 10.55 -2.51 -9.32
C ALA A 76 11.65 -1.42 -9.40
N PRO A 77 12.68 -1.60 -10.26
CA PRO A 77 12.80 -2.63 -11.30
C PRO A 77 13.41 -3.95 -10.83
N MET A 78 13.75 -4.10 -9.53
CA MET A 78 14.36 -5.32 -9.02
C MET A 78 13.35 -6.47 -9.02
N TRP A 79 13.87 -7.68 -9.13
CA TRP A 79 13.08 -8.92 -9.12
C TRP A 79 13.56 -9.84 -8.02
N GLN A 80 12.61 -10.46 -7.32
CA GLN A 80 12.85 -11.46 -6.30
C GLN A 80 12.40 -12.82 -6.82
N GLU A 81 13.30 -13.78 -6.79
CA GLU A 81 13.00 -15.14 -7.20
C GLU A 81 12.22 -15.89 -6.11
N VAL A 82 11.17 -16.60 -6.52
CA VAL A 82 10.40 -17.51 -5.68
C VAL A 82 10.50 -18.90 -6.29
N THR A 83 11.36 -19.71 -5.67
CA THR A 83 11.61 -21.09 -6.10
C THR A 83 10.35 -21.94 -6.01
N PHE A 84 10.22 -22.94 -6.88
CA PHE A 84 9.07 -23.84 -6.88
C PHE A 84 8.82 -24.46 -5.48
N GLY A 85 7.54 -24.53 -5.10
CA GLY A 85 7.13 -25.11 -3.81
C GLY A 85 7.42 -24.25 -2.59
N THR A 86 8.03 -23.06 -2.78
CA THR A 86 8.23 -22.09 -1.71
C THR A 86 7.14 -21.02 -1.69
N LYS A 87 6.97 -20.38 -0.54
CA LYS A 87 6.04 -19.28 -0.34
C LYS A 87 6.81 -18.01 -0.03
N CYS A 88 6.41 -16.92 -0.66
CA CYS A 88 6.85 -15.58 -0.28
C CYS A 88 5.73 -14.90 0.52
N TYR A 89 6.08 -14.38 1.69
CA TYR A 89 5.20 -13.62 2.55
C TYR A 89 5.65 -12.17 2.53
N PHE A 90 4.77 -11.28 2.12
CA PHE A 90 5.08 -9.85 2.08
C PHE A 90 3.89 -9.02 2.55
N THR A 91 4.16 -7.78 2.92
CA THR A 91 3.12 -6.86 3.42
C THR A 91 3.24 -5.54 2.68
N LEU A 92 2.10 -5.01 2.26
CA LEU A 92 1.96 -3.69 1.67
C LEU A 92 1.15 -2.81 2.63
N ILE A 93 1.62 -1.60 2.88
CA ILE A 93 0.96 -0.62 3.76
C ILE A 93 0.60 0.58 2.90
N PHE A 94 -0.67 0.96 2.89
CA PHE A 94 -1.20 2.09 2.12
C PHE A 94 -1.66 3.21 3.05
N SER A 95 -1.85 4.40 2.48
CA SER A 95 -2.61 5.46 3.14
C SER A 95 -4.06 5.02 3.39
N GLY A 96 -4.77 5.75 4.25
CA GLY A 96 -6.12 5.40 4.66
C GLY A 96 -7.15 5.51 3.52
N LEU A 97 -8.15 4.62 3.56
CA LEU A 97 -9.34 4.70 2.72
C LEU A 97 -10.39 5.65 3.34
N PRO A 98 -11.24 6.29 2.51
CA PRO A 98 -12.26 7.23 2.96
C PRO A 98 -13.23 6.59 3.94
N ARG A 99 -13.73 7.29 4.95
CA ARG A 99 -14.59 6.73 6.00
C ARG A 99 -15.82 6.01 5.45
N ASP A 100 -16.35 6.51 4.36
CA ASP A 100 -17.55 5.97 3.70
C ASP A 100 -17.24 4.89 2.64
N CYS A 101 -15.97 4.54 2.47
CA CYS A 101 -15.55 3.44 1.59
C CYS A 101 -16.11 2.11 2.10
N SER A 102 -16.82 1.41 1.23
CA SER A 102 -17.41 0.09 1.50
C SER A 102 -16.72 -1.03 0.73
N THR A 103 -16.22 -0.73 -0.46
CA THR A 103 -15.46 -1.64 -1.32
C THR A 103 -14.33 -0.91 -2.01
N PHE A 104 -13.21 -1.61 -2.21
CA PHE A 104 -12.06 -1.08 -2.93
C PHE A 104 -11.40 -2.15 -3.79
N ASP A 105 -10.64 -1.70 -4.78
CA ASP A 105 -9.81 -2.55 -5.63
C ASP A 105 -8.33 -2.28 -5.29
N PHE A 106 -7.51 -3.33 -5.15
CA PHE A 106 -6.05 -3.22 -5.15
C PHE A 106 -5.54 -3.48 -6.57
N ILE A 107 -4.80 -2.53 -7.13
CA ILE A 107 -4.23 -2.67 -8.47
C ILE A 107 -2.79 -2.14 -8.46
N GLU A 108 -1.89 -2.95 -8.99
CA GLU A 108 -0.52 -2.58 -9.30
C GLU A 108 -0.43 -2.01 -10.73
N ASP A 109 -0.11 -0.73 -10.86
CA ASP A 109 0.18 -0.11 -12.15
C ASP A 109 1.66 -0.32 -12.50
N CYS A 110 1.90 -1.27 -13.40
CA CYS A 110 3.22 -1.63 -13.89
C CYS A 110 3.73 -0.74 -15.05
N GLY A 111 3.13 0.43 -15.31
CA GLY A 111 3.58 1.35 -16.36
C GLY A 111 3.47 0.77 -17.78
N GLY A 112 2.54 -0.16 -17.98
CA GLY A 112 2.36 -0.89 -19.24
C GLY A 112 3.14 -2.21 -19.33
N GLU A 113 3.98 -2.55 -18.34
CA GLU A 113 4.51 -3.89 -18.21
C GLU A 113 3.41 -4.85 -17.69
N GLY A 114 3.43 -6.11 -18.14
CA GLY A 114 2.48 -7.12 -17.68
C GLY A 114 2.86 -7.70 -16.31
N GLY A 115 1.94 -8.48 -15.73
CA GLY A 115 2.21 -9.27 -14.52
C GLY A 115 2.10 -8.51 -13.21
N GLY A 116 1.35 -7.41 -13.18
CA GLY A 116 0.98 -6.75 -11.93
C GLY A 116 -0.05 -7.55 -11.14
N PHE A 117 -0.05 -7.39 -9.83
CA PHE A 117 -1.05 -7.97 -8.95
C PHE A 117 -2.33 -7.14 -8.95
N GLU A 118 -3.47 -7.82 -8.96
CA GLU A 118 -4.78 -7.20 -8.78
C GLU A 118 -5.65 -8.03 -7.83
N VAL A 119 -6.41 -7.34 -6.98
CA VAL A 119 -7.46 -7.93 -6.16
C VAL A 119 -8.66 -6.99 -6.21
N LEU A 120 -9.75 -7.46 -6.80
CA LEU A 120 -10.93 -6.64 -7.06
C LEU A 120 -12.04 -6.91 -6.04
N ASP A 121 -12.90 -5.91 -5.86
CA ASP A 121 -14.13 -5.96 -5.07
C ASP A 121 -13.88 -6.37 -3.60
N VAL A 122 -12.80 -5.87 -2.99
CA VAL A 122 -12.50 -6.12 -1.59
C VAL A 122 -13.49 -5.37 -0.72
N ALA A 123 -14.32 -6.10 0.02
CA ALA A 123 -15.20 -5.53 1.03
C ALA A 123 -14.38 -4.99 2.20
N ARG A 124 -14.57 -3.72 2.55
CA ARG A 124 -13.86 -3.08 3.65
C ARG A 124 -14.28 -3.69 4.99
N ASN A 125 -13.32 -3.91 5.87
CA ASN A 125 -13.54 -4.35 7.25
C ASN A 125 -13.11 -3.29 8.26
N GLU A 126 -13.55 -3.43 9.51
CA GLU A 126 -13.30 -2.44 10.58
C GLU A 126 -11.83 -2.29 10.98
N SER A 127 -11.00 -3.30 10.70
CA SER A 127 -9.58 -3.29 11.07
C SER A 127 -8.65 -2.70 10.00
N ASP A 128 -9.14 -2.57 8.76
CA ASP A 128 -8.33 -2.24 7.58
C ASP A 128 -7.08 -3.15 7.43
N ILE A 129 -7.20 -4.41 7.87
CA ILE A 129 -6.18 -5.45 7.71
C ILE A 129 -6.75 -6.58 6.85
N TYR A 130 -6.02 -6.96 5.80
CA TYR A 130 -6.44 -7.95 4.82
C TYR A 130 -5.35 -8.99 4.59
N TYR A 131 -5.77 -10.20 4.19
CA TYR A 131 -4.88 -11.31 3.93
C TYR A 131 -5.28 -11.95 2.60
N PHE A 132 -4.36 -11.95 1.63
CA PHE A 132 -4.59 -12.57 0.32
C PHE A 132 -3.57 -13.66 0.05
N LYS A 133 -4.04 -14.70 -0.64
CA LYS A 133 -3.19 -15.72 -1.23
C LYS A 133 -3.26 -15.59 -2.74
N ILE A 134 -2.10 -15.47 -3.37
CA ILE A 134 -1.93 -15.28 -4.81
C ILE A 134 -0.96 -16.35 -5.34
N TYR A 135 -1.09 -16.69 -6.63
CA TYR A 135 -0.41 -17.79 -7.29
C TYR A 135 0.27 -17.30 -8.57
#